data_AF-X1VTK8-F1
#
_entry.id   AF-X1VTK8-F1
#
_cell.length_a   1.000
_cell.length_b   1.000
_cell.length_c   1.000
_cell.angle_alpha   90.00
_cell.angle_beta   90.00
_cell.angle_gamma   90.00
#
_symmetry.space_group_name_H-M   'P 1'
#
loop_
_entity.id
_entity.type
_entity.pdbx_description
1 polymer ?
#
loop_
_entity_poly.entity_id
_entity_poly.type
_entity_poly.pdbx_seq_one_letter_code
_entity_poly.pdbx_strand_id
1 'polypeptide(L)'
;RVVRGLGKALAALFSDGGLLAAESSILVASTDLSHFYSQSVANELDAEMLRQVEAFDPDGVLSVENQGKGFACGGGAVAAVLWAARGLGADHVEIVNYATSGDITGDFESVVGYGAAVVTRQDK
;
A
#
# COMPACT_ATOMS: atom_id res chain seq x y z
N ARG A 1 9.12 -5.75 -12.78
CA ARG A 1 9.74 -7.12 -12.81
C ARG A 1 10.40 -7.48 -11.47
N VAL A 2 11.28 -6.63 -10.92
CA VAL A 2 11.93 -6.89 -9.60
C VAL A 2 10.92 -6.96 -8.46
N VAL A 3 10.04 -5.96 -8.33
CA VAL A 3 9.06 -5.87 -7.23
C VAL A 3 8.12 -7.09 -7.19
N ARG A 4 7.61 -7.53 -8.35
CA ARG A 4 6.80 -8.76 -8.45
C ARG A 4 7.58 -10.01 -8.05
N GLY A 5 8.88 -10.07 -8.39
CA GLY A 5 9.77 -11.14 -7.96
C GLY A 5 9.93 -11.19 -6.44
N LEU A 6 10.13 -10.03 -5.81
CA LEU A 6 10.20 -9.91 -4.35
C LEU A 6 8.89 -10.37 -3.69
N GLY A 7 7.73 -9.92 -4.17
CA GLY A 7 6.43 -10.36 -3.64
C GLY A 7 6.24 -11.87 -3.72
N LYS A 8 6.61 -12.50 -4.85
CA LYS A 8 6.59 -13.97 -4.99
C LYS A 8 7.54 -14.68 -4.06
N ALA A 9 8.75 -14.14 -3.86
CA ALA A 9 9.73 -14.72 -2.95
C ALA A 9 9.24 -14.65 -1.49
N LEU A 10 8.64 -13.52 -1.09
CA LEU A 10 7.99 -13.39 0.21
C LEU A 10 6.87 -14.42 0.38
N ALA A 11 5.94 -14.53 -0.58
CA ALA A 11 4.88 -15.53 -0.50
C ALA A 11 5.42 -16.96 -0.32
N ALA A 12 6.48 -17.33 -1.04
CA ALA A 12 7.10 -18.65 -0.90
C ALA A 12 7.77 -18.88 0.47
N LEU A 13 8.26 -17.83 1.13
CA LEU A 13 8.84 -17.96 2.48
C LEU A 13 7.78 -18.25 3.54
N PHE A 14 6.56 -17.73 3.36
CA PHE A 14 5.46 -17.85 4.32
C PHE A 14 4.42 -18.93 3.97
N SER A 15 4.48 -19.54 2.78
CA SER A 15 3.56 -20.62 2.38
C SER A 15 3.79 -21.91 3.18
N ASP A 16 2.84 -22.84 3.13
CA ASP A 16 2.99 -24.18 3.73
C ASP A 16 4.28 -24.88 3.28
N GLY A 17 5.11 -25.31 4.24
CA GLY A 17 6.44 -25.87 3.98
C GLY A 17 7.56 -24.84 3.74
N GLY A 18 7.24 -23.55 3.85
CA GLY A 18 8.18 -22.44 3.86
C GLY A 18 9.00 -22.35 5.16
N LEU A 19 9.91 -21.38 5.21
CA LEU A 19 10.81 -21.17 6.34
C LEU A 19 10.16 -20.40 7.49
N LEU A 20 9.08 -19.67 7.22
CA LEU A 20 8.40 -18.80 8.16
C LEU A 20 6.93 -19.21 8.28
N ALA A 21 6.39 -19.14 9.49
CA ALA A 21 4.98 -19.43 9.73
C ALA A 21 4.14 -18.19 9.38
N ALA A 22 3.20 -18.32 8.43
CA ALA A 22 2.29 -17.24 8.07
C ALA A 22 1.39 -16.81 9.24
N GLU A 23 0.86 -17.78 10.00
CA GLU A 23 -0.14 -17.53 11.06
C GLU A 23 0.40 -16.70 12.24
N SER A 24 1.72 -16.62 12.40
CA SER A 24 2.39 -15.85 13.46
C SER A 24 3.19 -14.66 12.93
N SER A 25 2.98 -14.27 11.67
CA SER A 25 3.73 -13.20 11.00
C SER A 25 2.81 -12.14 10.42
N ILE A 26 3.32 -10.91 10.34
CA ILE A 26 2.68 -9.82 9.59
C ILE A 26 3.66 -9.22 8.58
N LEU A 27 3.16 -8.91 7.38
CA LEU A 27 3.89 -8.14 6.38
C LEU A 27 3.48 -6.68 6.50
N VAL A 28 4.45 -5.79 6.71
CA VAL A 28 4.22 -4.34 6.82
C VAL A 28 4.93 -3.63 5.67
N ALA A 29 4.15 -2.97 4.82
CA ALA A 29 4.68 -1.99 3.87
C ALA A 29 4.67 -0.61 4.54
N SER A 30 5.84 -0.10 4.90
CA SER A 30 5.97 1.24 5.50
C SER A 30 6.07 2.29 4.40
N THR A 31 5.15 3.25 4.37
CA THR A 31 5.12 4.33 3.39
C THR A 31 4.27 5.50 3.88
N ASP A 32 4.71 6.71 3.54
CA ASP A 32 3.82 7.89 3.42
C ASP A 32 3.30 7.98 1.98
N LEU A 33 2.32 8.86 1.73
CA LEU A 33 1.75 9.11 0.40
C LEU A 33 2.39 10.33 -0.28
N SER A 34 1.60 11.32 -0.71
CA SER A 34 2.11 12.55 -1.30
C SER A 34 2.86 13.44 -0.29
N HIS A 35 3.83 14.23 -0.79
CA HIS A 35 4.67 15.12 0.02
C HIS A 35 4.62 16.56 -0.50
N PHE A 36 4.36 17.50 0.41
CA PHE A 36 4.51 18.95 0.23
C PHE A 36 3.61 19.57 -0.85
N TYR A 37 2.42 18.99 -1.04
CA TYR A 37 1.35 19.60 -1.83
C TYR A 37 0.38 20.35 -0.92
N SER A 38 -0.44 21.24 -1.51
CA SER A 38 -1.63 21.72 -0.80
C SER A 38 -2.54 20.55 -0.44
N GLN A 39 -3.29 20.65 0.65
CA GLN A 39 -4.14 19.55 1.11
C GLN A 39 -5.13 19.09 0.04
N SER A 40 -5.68 20.01 -0.77
CA SER A 40 -6.57 19.64 -1.87
C SER A 40 -5.90 18.74 -2.91
N VAL A 41 -4.67 19.07 -3.31
CA VAL A 41 -3.91 18.28 -4.30
C VAL A 41 -3.43 16.97 -3.69
N ALA A 42 -2.98 17.00 -2.42
CA ALA A 42 -2.63 15.79 -1.67
C ALA A 42 -3.82 14.81 -1.63
N ASN A 43 -5.01 15.28 -1.26
CA ASN A 43 -6.22 14.46 -1.21
C ASN A 43 -6.53 13.80 -2.57
N GLU A 44 -6.35 14.50 -3.69
CA GLU A 44 -6.59 13.94 -5.03
C GLU A 44 -5.58 12.83 -5.38
N LEU A 45 -4.30 13.09 -5.17
CA LEU A 45 -3.21 12.15 -5.48
C LEU A 45 -3.26 10.92 -4.57
N ASP A 46 -3.50 11.14 -3.29
CA ASP A 46 -3.56 10.11 -2.26
C ASP A 46 -4.79 9.22 -2.46
N ALA A 47 -5.95 9.80 -2.82
CA ALA A 47 -7.15 9.05 -3.14
C ALA A 47 -6.94 8.09 -4.32
N GLU A 48 -6.25 8.52 -5.38
CA GLU A 48 -5.95 7.63 -6.51
C GLU A 48 -4.99 6.50 -6.09
N MET A 49 -3.97 6.79 -5.29
CA MET A 49 -3.07 5.75 -4.78
C MET A 49 -3.82 4.73 -3.90
N LEU A 50 -4.62 5.22 -2.94
CA LEU A 50 -5.41 4.37 -2.04
C LEU A 50 -6.44 3.55 -2.81
N ARG A 51 -7.05 4.10 -3.87
CA ARG A 51 -7.96 3.36 -4.75
C ARG A 51 -7.29 2.16 -5.41
N GLN A 52 -6.04 2.29 -5.84
CA GLN A 52 -5.28 1.15 -6.41
C GLN A 52 -4.96 0.10 -5.34
N VAL A 53 -4.62 0.54 -4.12
CA VAL A 53 -4.41 -0.36 -2.98
C VAL A 53 -5.69 -1.12 -2.64
N GLU A 54 -6.82 -0.42 -2.49
CA GLU A 54 -8.13 -1.00 -2.17
C GLU A 54 -8.66 -1.93 -3.26
N ALA A 55 -8.41 -1.61 -4.53
CA ALA A 55 -8.68 -2.50 -5.66
C ALA A 55 -7.76 -3.73 -5.70
N PHE A 56 -6.88 -3.87 -4.70
CA PHE A 56 -5.87 -4.89 -4.56
C PHE A 56 -4.92 -4.94 -5.76
N ASP A 57 -4.67 -3.84 -6.48
CA ASP A 57 -3.95 -3.81 -7.76
C ASP A 57 -2.47 -3.34 -7.61
N PRO A 58 -1.51 -4.28 -7.43
CA PRO A 58 -0.09 -3.93 -7.31
C PRO A 58 0.50 -3.34 -8.60
N ASP A 59 -0.02 -3.69 -9.79
CA ASP A 59 0.44 -3.07 -11.03
C ASP A 59 -0.11 -1.64 -11.13
N GLY A 60 -1.37 -1.44 -10.72
CA GLY A 60 -2.03 -0.15 -10.57
C GLY A 60 -1.24 0.82 -9.68
N VAL A 61 -0.84 0.38 -8.48
CA VAL A 61 -0.01 1.16 -7.53
C VAL A 61 1.26 1.71 -8.22
N LEU A 62 2.01 0.83 -8.90
CA LEU A 62 3.23 1.25 -9.60
C LEU A 62 2.92 2.13 -10.81
N SER A 63 1.80 1.90 -11.48
CA SER A 63 1.42 2.60 -12.69
C SER A 63 1.03 4.05 -12.42
N VAL A 64 0.23 4.31 -11.36
CA VAL A 64 -0.19 5.68 -11.01
C VAL A 64 0.98 6.54 -10.55
N GLU A 65 1.95 5.94 -9.85
CA GLU A 65 3.20 6.61 -9.46
C GLU A 65 4.02 7.01 -10.68
N ASN A 66 4.25 6.09 -11.61
CA ASN A 66 4.99 6.38 -12.85
C ASN A 66 4.28 7.41 -13.75
N GLN A 67 2.96 7.54 -13.63
CA GLN A 67 2.17 8.53 -14.37
C GLN A 67 2.06 9.88 -13.65
N GLY A 68 2.58 10.01 -12.43
CA GLY A 68 2.44 11.21 -11.60
C GLY A 68 0.99 11.48 -11.16
N LYS A 69 0.17 10.44 -11.04
CA LYS A 69 -1.26 10.52 -10.66
C LYS A 69 -1.54 10.12 -9.22
N GLY A 70 -0.55 9.60 -8.51
CA GLY A 70 -0.60 9.27 -7.09
C GLY A 70 0.80 8.92 -6.61
N PHE A 71 1.11 9.13 -5.33
CA PHE A 71 2.46 8.95 -4.82
C PHE A 71 2.47 8.14 -3.53
N ALA A 72 3.52 7.35 -3.36
CA ALA A 72 3.84 6.67 -2.12
C ALA A 72 5.36 6.49 -2.06
N CYS A 73 6.03 7.00 -1.02
CA CYS A 73 7.49 6.93 -0.94
C CYS A 73 8.02 5.48 -0.91
N GLY A 74 7.15 4.53 -0.51
CA GLY A 74 7.35 3.10 -0.54
C GLY A 74 6.43 2.36 -1.53
N GLY A 75 6.03 2.96 -2.65
CA GLY A 75 5.12 2.33 -3.64
C GLY A 75 5.57 0.93 -4.10
N GLY A 76 6.88 0.73 -4.25
CA GLY A 76 7.47 -0.60 -4.49
C GLY A 76 7.24 -1.60 -3.34
N ALA A 77 7.38 -1.18 -2.09
CA ALA A 77 7.13 -2.03 -0.93
C ALA A 77 5.63 -2.39 -0.83
N VAL A 78 4.74 -1.42 -1.05
CA VAL A 78 3.29 -1.64 -1.12
C VAL A 78 2.96 -2.69 -2.17
N ALA A 79 3.41 -2.51 -3.42
CA ALA A 79 3.14 -3.46 -4.49
C ALA A 79 3.73 -4.87 -4.21
N ALA A 80 4.92 -4.95 -3.60
CA ALA A 80 5.52 -6.23 -3.20
C ALA A 80 4.66 -6.97 -2.15
N VAL A 81 4.19 -6.26 -1.12
CA VAL A 81 3.31 -6.83 -0.08
C VAL A 81 1.98 -7.26 -0.68
N LEU A 82 1.37 -6.47 -1.57
CA LEU A 82 0.14 -6.86 -2.26
C LEU A 82 0.33 -8.13 -3.10
N TRP A 83 1.43 -8.26 -3.85
CA TRP A 83 1.74 -9.50 -4.56
C TRP A 83 1.96 -10.68 -3.62
N ALA A 84 2.66 -10.47 -2.50
CA ALA A 84 2.89 -11.51 -1.51
C ALA A 84 1.56 -11.98 -0.90
N ALA A 85 0.71 -11.05 -0.48
CA ALA A 85 -0.59 -11.32 0.11
C ALA A 85 -1.50 -12.09 -0.85
N ARG A 86 -1.56 -11.70 -2.14
CA ARG A 86 -2.26 -12.50 -3.18
C ARG A 86 -1.73 -13.92 -3.26
N GLY A 87 -0.41 -14.10 -3.23
CA GLY A 87 0.23 -15.41 -3.25
C GLY A 87 -0.06 -16.28 -2.01
N LEU A 88 -0.35 -15.65 -0.88
CA LEU A 88 -0.73 -16.29 0.38
C LEU A 88 -2.25 -16.49 0.52
N GLY A 89 -3.02 -16.11 -0.50
CA GLY A 89 -4.46 -16.31 -0.54
C GLY A 89 -5.30 -15.24 0.15
N ALA A 90 -4.74 -14.06 0.43
CA ALA A 90 -5.56 -12.90 0.78
C ALA A 90 -6.47 -12.52 -0.39
N ASP A 91 -7.68 -12.07 -0.08
CA ASP A 91 -8.73 -11.75 -1.05
C ASP A 91 -9.44 -10.41 -0.77
N HIS A 92 -9.09 -9.74 0.32
CA HIS A 92 -9.68 -8.48 0.72
C HIS A 92 -8.63 -7.43 1.11
N VAL A 93 -8.88 -6.19 0.71
CA VAL A 93 -8.14 -5.01 1.15
C VAL A 93 -9.14 -3.97 1.63
N GLU A 94 -8.87 -3.37 2.78
CA GLU A 94 -9.68 -2.31 3.36
C GLU A 94 -8.78 -1.12 3.68
N ILE A 95 -9.21 0.08 3.27
CA ILE A 95 -8.59 1.33 3.73
C ILE A 95 -9.19 1.68 5.08
N VAL A 96 -8.38 1.59 6.13
CA VAL A 96 -8.81 1.79 7.52
C VAL A 96 -8.88 3.28 7.87
N ASN A 97 -7.94 4.07 7.37
CA ASN A 97 -7.93 5.50 7.59
C ASN A 97 -7.10 6.25 6.55
N TYR A 98 -7.42 7.53 6.40
CA TYR A 98 -6.61 8.51 5.68
C TYR A 98 -6.61 9.84 6.43
N ALA A 99 -5.46 10.49 6.51
CA ALA A 99 -5.27 11.80 7.10
C ALA A 99 -4.06 12.50 6.46
N THR A 100 -3.91 13.79 6.71
CA THR A 100 -2.72 14.56 6.32
C THR A 100 -2.10 15.25 7.53
N SER A 101 -0.85 15.67 7.42
CA SER A 101 -0.20 16.48 8.46
C SER A 101 -0.97 17.78 8.77
N GLY A 102 -1.68 18.33 7.78
CA GLY A 102 -2.52 19.52 7.92
C GLY A 102 -3.64 19.35 8.94
N ASP A 103 -4.18 18.13 9.11
CA ASP A 103 -5.25 17.85 10.07
C ASP A 103 -4.80 18.05 11.53
N ILE A 104 -3.49 18.02 11.77
CA ILE A 104 -2.88 18.26 13.08
C ILE A 104 -2.30 19.68 13.17
N THR A 105 -1.62 20.16 12.12
CA THR A 105 -0.89 21.43 12.15
C THR A 105 -1.76 22.65 11.84
N GLY A 106 -2.85 22.48 11.08
CA GLY A 106 -3.63 23.56 10.48
C GLY A 106 -2.93 24.27 9.31
N ASP A 107 -1.75 23.80 8.88
CA ASP A 107 -1.08 24.25 7.66
C ASP A 107 -1.49 23.35 6.50
N PHE A 108 -2.30 23.91 5.59
CA PHE A 108 -2.87 23.19 4.46
C PHE A 108 -2.18 23.49 3.13
N GLU A 109 -1.12 24.32 3.12
CA GLU A 109 -0.41 24.69 1.89
C GLU A 109 0.69 23.68 1.52
N SER A 110 1.16 22.90 2.49
CA SER A 110 2.22 21.91 2.29
C SER A 110 2.07 20.76 3.30
N VAL A 111 1.45 19.66 2.86
CA VAL A 111 1.13 18.51 3.73
C VAL A 111 1.81 17.22 3.28
N VAL A 112 1.91 16.28 4.21
CA VAL A 112 2.21 14.87 3.93
C VAL A 112 0.93 14.06 4.11
N GLY A 113 0.64 13.16 3.16
CA GLY A 113 -0.48 12.23 3.22
C GLY A 113 -0.15 10.93 3.95
N TYR A 114 -1.08 10.45 4.78
CA TYR A 114 -0.95 9.22 5.55
C TYR A 114 -2.15 8.30 5.30
N GLY A 115 -1.90 7.12 4.76
CA GLY A 115 -2.91 6.10 4.52
C GLY A 115 -2.63 4.83 5.33
N ALA A 116 -3.67 4.24 5.89
CA ALA A 116 -3.61 2.94 6.55
C ALA A 116 -4.53 1.95 5.83
N ALA A 117 -4.00 0.78 5.49
CA ALA A 117 -4.76 -0.30 4.87
C ALA A 117 -4.43 -1.64 5.51
N VAL A 118 -5.42 -2.53 5.55
CA VAL A 118 -5.26 -3.93 5.97
C VAL A 118 -5.56 -4.85 4.81
N VAL A 119 -4.76 -5.90 4.67
CA VAL A 119 -4.93 -6.93 3.64
C VAL A 119 -5.18 -8.25 4.35
N THR A 120 -6.33 -8.85 4.08
CA THR A 120 -6.81 -10.02 4.82
C THR A 120 -7.33 -11.09 3.87
N ARG A 121 -7.46 -12.30 4.41
CA ARG A 121 -8.29 -13.35 3.84
C ARG A 121 -9.58 -13.36 4.64
N GLN A 122 -10.73 -13.14 4.00
CA GLN A 122 -12.00 -13.28 4.68
C GLN A 122 -12.33 -14.76 4.84
N ASP A 123 -12.67 -15.17 6.07
CA ASP A 123 -13.23 -16.50 6.30
C ASP A 123 -14.65 -16.53 5.71
N LYS A 124 -14.94 -17.55 4.90
CA LYS A 124 -16.27 -17.79 4.32
C LYS A 124 -17.25 -18.35 5.34
#